data_AF-A0AAD3CXR6-F1
#
_entry.id   AF-A0AAD3CXR6-F1
#
_cell.length_a   1.000
_cell.length_b   1.000
_cell.length_c   1.000
_cell.angle_alpha   90.00
_cell.angle_beta   90.00
_cell.angle_gamma   90.00
#
_symmetry.space_group_name_H-M   'P 1'
#
loop_
_entity.id
_entity.type
_entity.pdbx_description
1 polymer ?
#
loop_
_entity_poly.entity_id
_entity_poly.type
_entity_poly.pdbx_seq_one_letter_code
_entity_poly.pdbx_strand_id
1 'polypeptide(L)'
;MVCSFAPDDEYRRVVNVFVCRRHGNDQNTTDNLDYASVVNHIHEVNDEYFKEANPLVTHVRMEQLKSQFEHEMKTNMLGEDDDCNLNSFVLSLEGCYRVLFTEAEKEHLTFEYFMEDYEAYCKENEYEQRRKNGMTFDEAVRFLKAMQ
;
A
#
# COMPACT_ATOMS: atom_id res chain seq x y z
N MET A 1 23.21 -11.70 33.00
CA MET A 1 24.06 -11.50 31.80
C MET A 1 23.08 -11.33 30.65
N VAL A 2 22.90 -10.11 30.15
CA VAL A 2 21.89 -9.80 29.12
C VAL A 2 22.56 -10.05 27.76
N CYS A 3 22.15 -11.10 27.05
CA CYS A 3 22.56 -11.30 25.66
C CYS A 3 21.84 -10.26 24.81
N SER A 4 22.56 -9.22 24.36
CA SER A 4 22.04 -8.31 23.35
C SER A 4 22.11 -9.00 21.99
N PHE A 5 20.96 -9.33 21.42
CA PHE A 5 20.86 -9.81 20.05
C PHE A 5 20.94 -8.61 19.09
N ALA A 6 21.95 -8.59 18.21
CA ALA A 6 22.14 -7.57 17.19
C ALA A 6 22.21 -8.26 15.82
N PRO A 7 21.07 -8.44 15.13
CA PRO A 7 21.03 -9.16 13.86
C PRO A 7 21.73 -8.35 12.76
N ASP A 8 22.51 -9.03 11.95
CA ASP A 8 23.16 -8.48 10.75
C ASP A 8 22.18 -8.35 9.57
N ASP A 9 22.64 -7.71 8.50
CA ASP A 9 21.81 -7.42 7.32
C ASP A 9 21.35 -8.68 6.59
N GLU A 10 22.10 -9.78 6.71
CA GLU A 10 21.73 -11.07 6.13
C GLU A 10 20.62 -11.75 6.93
N TYR A 11 20.68 -11.70 8.27
CA TYR A 11 19.63 -12.17 9.15
C TYR A 11 18.29 -11.47 8.89
N ARG A 12 18.32 -10.14 8.71
CA ARG A 12 17.12 -9.33 8.40
C ARG A 12 16.49 -9.68 7.06
N ARG A 13 17.28 -10.11 6.07
CA ARG A 13 16.79 -10.46 4.73
C ARG A 13 16.17 -11.86 4.67
N VAL A 14 16.57 -12.78 5.54
CA VAL A 14 16.26 -14.22 5.39
C VAL A 14 15.20 -14.70 6.39
N VAL A 15 15.04 -14.03 7.53
CA VAL A 15 14.16 -14.50 8.61
C VAL A 15 12.78 -13.82 8.53
N ASN A 16 11.82 -14.50 7.91
CA ASN A 16 10.41 -14.08 7.88
C ASN A 16 9.57 -14.64 9.06
N VAL A 17 10.19 -15.42 9.95
CA VAL A 17 9.48 -16.11 11.04
C VAL A 17 10.30 -16.04 12.33
N PHE A 18 9.73 -15.39 13.35
CA PHE A 18 10.26 -15.43 14.71
C PHE A 18 9.64 -16.60 15.47
N VAL A 19 10.47 -17.60 15.81
CA VAL A 19 10.05 -18.72 16.68
C VAL A 19 10.57 -18.45 18.09
N CYS A 20 9.71 -17.90 18.95
CA CYS A 20 10.02 -17.75 20.37
C CYS A 20 9.75 -19.09 21.08
N ARG A 21 10.80 -19.71 21.64
CA ARG A 21 10.67 -20.91 22.46
C ARG A 21 10.75 -20.53 23.94
N ARG A 22 9.71 -20.88 24.71
CA ARG A 22 9.66 -20.61 26.15
C ARG A 22 10.86 -21.29 26.84
N HIS A 23 11.76 -20.51 27.42
CA HIS A 23 12.86 -21.05 28.21
C HIS A 23 12.29 -21.50 29.57
N GLY A 24 12.03 -22.79 29.70
CA GLY A 24 11.46 -23.34 30.92
C GLY A 24 12.50 -23.38 32.02
N ASN A 25 12.65 -22.30 32.80
CA ASN A 25 13.46 -22.37 34.01
C ASN A 25 13.00 -21.53 35.20
N ASP A 26 11.74 -21.08 35.24
CA ASP A 26 11.18 -20.55 36.49
C ASP A 26 9.73 -21.00 36.67
N GLN A 27 9.45 -21.66 37.80
CA GLN A 27 8.14 -22.18 38.18
C GLN A 27 7.18 -21.10 38.73
N ASN A 28 7.42 -19.80 38.50
CA ASN A 28 6.63 -18.77 39.16
C ASN A 28 6.36 -17.48 38.39
N THR A 29 6.60 -17.43 37.07
CA THR A 29 6.11 -16.31 36.27
C THR A 29 4.93 -16.75 35.42
N THR A 30 3.75 -16.22 35.74
CA THR A 30 2.63 -16.08 34.80
C THR A 30 2.98 -14.99 33.78
N ASP A 31 4.13 -15.12 33.12
CA ASP A 31 4.49 -14.30 31.96
C ASP A 31 3.71 -14.85 30.77
N ASN A 32 2.43 -14.50 30.75
CA ASN A 32 1.63 -14.63 29.54
C ASN A 32 2.24 -13.68 28.53
N LEU A 33 2.78 -14.25 27.46
CA LEU A 33 3.23 -13.51 26.29
C LEU A 33 2.07 -12.62 25.85
N ASP A 34 2.29 -11.31 25.81
CA ASP A 34 1.29 -10.38 25.28
C ASP A 34 1.21 -10.60 23.77
N TYR A 35 0.26 -11.44 23.39
CA TYR A 35 0.02 -11.82 22.02
C TYR A 35 -0.27 -10.60 21.14
N ALA A 36 -0.99 -9.60 21.68
CA ALA A 36 -1.30 -8.38 20.93
C ALA A 36 -0.02 -7.58 20.65
N SER A 37 0.87 -7.46 21.63
CA SER A 37 2.15 -6.77 21.44
C SER A 37 3.05 -7.46 20.42
N VAL A 38 3.09 -8.80 20.40
CA VAL A 38 3.87 -9.55 19.40
C VAL A 38 3.27 -9.42 18.00
N VAL A 39 1.95 -9.50 17.88
CA VAL A 39 1.25 -9.30 16.60
C VAL A 39 1.53 -7.90 16.06
N ASN A 40 1.38 -6.86 16.88
CA ASN A 40 1.67 -5.49 16.48
C ASN A 40 3.12 -5.32 16.02
N HIS A 41 4.08 -5.89 16.74
CA HIS A 41 5.49 -5.81 16.34
C HIS A 41 5.77 -6.52 15.00
N ILE A 42 5.15 -7.68 14.77
CA ILE A 42 5.26 -8.39 13.48
C ILE A 42 4.67 -7.55 12.35
N HIS A 43 3.51 -6.92 12.57
CA HIS A 43 2.92 -6.01 11.59
C HIS A 43 3.85 -4.83 11.31
N GLU A 44 4.33 -4.13 12.34
CA GLU A 44 5.25 -3.00 12.17
C GLU A 44 6.50 -3.36 11.36
N VAL A 45 7.18 -4.46 11.73
CA VAL A 45 8.43 -4.89 11.06
C VAL A 45 8.16 -5.35 9.62
N ASN A 46 7.06 -6.06 9.38
CA ASN A 46 6.72 -6.49 8.03
C ASN A 46 6.30 -5.30 7.16
N ASP A 47 5.48 -4.39 7.67
CA ASP A 47 5.02 -3.21 6.95
C ASP A 47 6.22 -2.33 6.57
N GLU A 48 7.16 -2.08 7.48
CA GLU A 48 8.42 -1.39 7.16
C GLU A 48 9.21 -2.11 6.06
N TYR A 49 9.39 -3.42 6.18
CA TYR A 49 10.09 -4.20 5.16
C TYR A 49 9.40 -4.15 3.80
N PHE A 50 8.07 -4.25 3.75
CA PHE A 50 7.30 -4.18 2.49
C PHE A 50 7.35 -2.79 1.87
N LYS A 51 7.26 -1.72 2.67
CA LYS A 51 7.44 -0.33 2.21
C LYS A 51 8.81 -0.13 1.56
N GLU A 52 9.87 -0.68 2.15
CA GLU A 52 11.24 -0.55 1.64
C GLU A 52 11.55 -1.48 0.45
N ALA A 53 11.11 -2.74 0.51
CA ALA A 53 11.47 -3.77 -0.47
C ALA A 53 10.56 -3.78 -1.70
N ASN A 54 9.29 -3.41 -1.56
CA ASN A 54 8.30 -3.40 -2.65
C ASN A 54 7.47 -2.10 -2.64
N PRO A 55 8.09 -0.94 -2.90
CA PRO A 55 7.35 0.31 -2.96
C PRO A 55 6.34 0.27 -4.12
N LEU A 56 5.04 0.25 -3.79
CA LEU A 56 3.90 0.48 -4.70
C LEU A 56 4.09 1.72 -5.60
N VAL A 57 4.79 2.76 -5.13
CA VAL A 57 5.09 3.96 -5.91
C VAL A 57 6.60 4.17 -6.07
N THR A 58 7.19 3.55 -7.10
CA THR A 58 8.54 3.92 -7.57
C THR A 58 8.47 5.05 -8.60
N HIS A 59 9.60 5.73 -8.84
CA HIS A 59 9.71 6.70 -9.94
C HIS A 59 9.34 6.09 -11.30
N VAL A 60 9.77 4.85 -11.56
CA VAL A 60 9.44 4.12 -12.79
C VAL A 60 7.95 3.82 -12.88
N ARG A 61 7.34 3.34 -11.80
CA ARG A 61 5.89 3.08 -11.74
C ARG A 61 5.09 4.37 -11.93
N MET A 62 5.57 5.49 -11.38
CA MET A 62 4.91 6.79 -11.52
C MET A 62 4.88 7.28 -12.97
N GLU A 63 5.98 7.13 -13.72
CA GLU A 63 6.01 7.44 -15.16
C GLU A 63 5.06 6.54 -15.96
N GLN A 64 5.00 5.25 -15.64
CA GLN A 64 4.07 4.31 -16.26
C GLN A 64 2.61 4.69 -16.00
N LEU A 65 2.27 5.00 -14.73
CA LEU A 65 0.93 5.44 -14.36
C LEU A 65 0.56 6.72 -15.09
N LYS A 66 1.48 7.68 -15.19
CA LYS A 66 1.26 8.92 -15.93
C LYS A 66 0.91 8.66 -17.39
N SER A 67 1.71 7.82 -18.07
CA SER A 67 1.47 7.44 -19.47
C SER A 67 0.13 6.71 -19.66
N GLN A 68 -0.27 5.86 -18.71
CA GLN A 68 -1.56 5.15 -18.78
C GLN A 68 -2.75 6.07 -18.54
N PHE A 69 -2.67 6.99 -17.57
CA PHE A 69 -3.70 8.02 -17.38
C PHE A 69 -3.83 8.91 -18.62
N GLU A 70 -2.72 9.32 -19.25
CA GLU A 70 -2.75 10.10 -20.49
C GLU A 70 -3.41 9.32 -21.64
N HIS A 71 -3.16 8.02 -21.72
CA HIS A 71 -3.78 7.15 -22.73
C HIS A 71 -5.30 7.02 -22.52
N GLU A 72 -5.75 6.76 -21.29
CA GLU A 72 -7.17 6.69 -20.94
C GLU A 72 -7.87 8.04 -21.16
N MET A 73 -7.19 9.14 -20.85
CA MET A 73 -7.68 10.49 -21.09
C MET A 73 -7.90 10.75 -22.58
N LYS A 74 -6.90 10.48 -23.43
CA LYS A 74 -6.99 10.66 -24.88
C LYS A 74 -8.08 9.79 -25.51
N THR A 75 -8.26 8.58 -25.00
CA THR A 75 -9.29 7.64 -25.47
C THR A 75 -10.69 8.11 -25.11
N ASN A 76 -10.89 8.64 -23.90
CA ASN A 76 -12.19 9.11 -23.43
C ASN A 76 -12.57 10.50 -23.93
N MET A 77 -11.61 11.37 -24.25
CA MET A 77 -11.86 12.76 -24.70
C MET A 77 -12.00 12.94 -26.22
N LEU A 78 -12.11 11.85 -27.01
CA LEU A 78 -12.39 11.92 -28.45
C LEU A 78 -11.57 12.97 -29.22
N GLY A 79 -10.25 13.01 -29.01
CA GLY A 79 -9.31 13.66 -29.94
C GLY A 79 -9.35 15.19 -30.03
N GLU A 80 -9.86 15.92 -29.03
CA GLU A 80 -9.76 17.38 -28.99
C GLU A 80 -8.63 17.87 -28.05
N ASP A 81 -7.76 18.71 -28.64
CA ASP A 81 -6.66 19.53 -28.13
C ASP A 81 -5.57 18.93 -27.20
N ASP A 82 -4.32 19.26 -27.57
CA ASP A 82 -3.04 18.77 -27.04
C ASP A 82 -2.65 19.40 -25.67
N ASP A 83 -3.53 20.20 -25.06
CA ASP A 83 -3.25 20.97 -23.83
C ASP A 83 -4.20 20.62 -22.68
N CYS A 84 -4.44 19.33 -22.50
CA CYS A 84 -5.38 18.84 -21.50
C CYS A 84 -4.60 18.34 -20.25
N ASN A 85 -4.80 19.05 -19.12
CA ASN A 85 -4.05 18.84 -17.88
C ASN A 85 -4.52 17.56 -17.16
N LEU A 86 -3.61 16.59 -16.99
CA LEU A 86 -3.86 15.31 -16.31
C LEU A 86 -4.43 15.46 -14.89
N ASN A 87 -4.09 16.55 -14.20
CA ASN A 87 -4.55 16.82 -12.83
C ASN A 87 -5.98 17.39 -12.78
N SER A 88 -6.53 17.74 -13.94
CA SER A 88 -7.95 18.14 -14.09
C SER A 88 -8.82 17.00 -14.63
N PHE A 89 -8.21 16.00 -15.27
CA PHE A 89 -8.91 14.82 -15.78
C PHE A 89 -9.26 13.86 -14.65
N VAL A 90 -10.54 13.53 -14.53
CA VAL A 90 -11.05 12.58 -13.54
C VAL A 90 -11.35 11.27 -14.24
N LEU A 91 -10.59 10.23 -13.91
CA LEU A 91 -10.85 8.88 -14.36
C LEU A 91 -11.84 8.20 -13.40
N SER A 92 -12.74 7.37 -13.90
CA SER A 92 -13.66 6.62 -13.05
C SER A 92 -12.90 5.70 -12.08
N LEU A 93 -13.49 5.33 -10.95
CA LEU A 93 -12.83 4.42 -9.99
C LEU A 93 -12.48 3.07 -10.63
N GLU A 94 -13.33 2.55 -11.50
CA GLU A 94 -13.04 1.32 -12.26
C GLU A 94 -11.87 1.52 -13.23
N GLY A 95 -11.82 2.65 -13.94
CA GLY A 95 -10.68 3.01 -14.78
C GLY A 95 -9.39 3.16 -13.97
N CYS A 96 -9.48 3.80 -12.79
CA CYS A 96 -8.36 3.93 -11.87
C CYS A 96 -7.87 2.56 -11.40
N TYR A 97 -8.75 1.66 -10.97
CA TYR A 97 -8.38 0.31 -10.58
C TYR A 97 -7.65 -0.44 -11.70
N ARG A 98 -8.11 -0.29 -12.95
CA ARG A 98 -7.46 -0.92 -14.11
C ARG A 98 -6.04 -0.41 -14.35
N VAL A 99 -5.80 0.87 -14.10
CA VAL A 99 -4.51 1.55 -14.33
C VAL A 99 -3.57 1.42 -13.13
N LEU A 100 -4.07 1.54 -11.90
CA LEU A 100 -3.25 1.58 -10.69
C LEU A 100 -2.60 0.24 -10.40
N PHE A 101 -3.31 -0.85 -10.66
CA PHE A 101 -2.86 -2.21 -10.33
C PHE A 101 -2.55 -2.99 -11.61
N THR A 102 -1.48 -3.77 -11.54
CA THR A 102 -1.12 -4.78 -12.54
C THR A 102 -2.04 -5.99 -12.40
N GLU A 103 -2.09 -6.83 -13.42
CA GLU A 103 -2.90 -8.06 -13.37
C GLU A 103 -2.52 -8.98 -12.21
N ALA A 104 -1.23 -9.06 -11.87
CA ALA A 104 -0.77 -9.84 -10.72
C ALA A 104 -1.25 -9.26 -9.37
N GLU A 105 -1.26 -7.93 -9.23
CA GLU A 105 -1.80 -7.28 -8.02
C GLU A 105 -3.31 -7.48 -7.92
N LYS A 106 -4.04 -7.44 -9.05
CA LYS A 106 -5.50 -7.64 -9.10
C LYS A 106 -5.96 -9.04 -8.71
N GLU A 107 -5.08 -10.05 -8.74
CA GLU A 107 -5.39 -11.39 -8.23
C GLU A 107 -5.63 -11.38 -6.71
N HIS A 108 -5.03 -10.42 -6.00
CA HIS A 108 -5.08 -10.33 -4.54
C HIS A 108 -5.80 -9.07 -4.05
N LEU A 109 -5.72 -7.97 -4.82
CA LEU A 109 -6.43 -6.72 -4.59
C LEU A 109 -7.59 -6.66 -5.58
N THR A 110 -8.70 -7.32 -5.26
CA THR A 110 -9.92 -7.25 -6.08
C THR A 110 -10.49 -5.83 -6.09
N PHE A 111 -11.39 -5.55 -7.03
CA PHE A 111 -12.06 -4.25 -7.07
C PHE A 111 -12.82 -3.94 -5.76
N GLU A 112 -13.37 -4.95 -5.09
CA GLU A 112 -14.05 -4.79 -3.80
C GLU A 112 -13.07 -4.30 -2.72
N TYR A 113 -11.90 -4.93 -2.59
CA TYR A 113 -10.88 -4.49 -1.63
C TYR A 113 -10.33 -3.10 -1.95
N PHE A 114 -10.11 -2.80 -3.23
CA PHE A 114 -9.75 -1.45 -3.65
C PHE A 114 -10.79 -0.39 -3.21
N MET A 115 -12.08 -0.71 -3.31
CA MET A 115 -13.13 0.21 -2.88
C MET A 115 -13.13 0.40 -1.36
N GLU A 116 -12.89 -0.66 -0.57
CA GLU A 116 -12.75 -0.57 0.89
C GLU A 116 -11.58 0.36 1.28
N ASP A 117 -10.42 0.17 0.66
CA ASP A 117 -9.23 1.01 0.89
C ASP A 117 -9.46 2.46 0.46
N TYR A 118 -10.11 2.67 -0.69
CA TYR A 118 -10.44 4.01 -1.18
C TYR A 118 -11.43 4.73 -0.26
N GLU A 119 -12.43 4.02 0.27
CA GLU A 119 -13.35 4.59 1.26
C GLU A 119 -12.65 4.94 2.57
N ALA A 120 -11.73 4.09 3.04
CA ALA A 120 -10.92 4.37 4.23
C ALA A 120 -10.06 5.62 4.02
N TYR A 121 -9.35 5.70 2.90
CA TYR A 121 -8.56 6.86 2.50
C TYR A 121 -9.39 8.17 2.46
N CYS A 122 -10.60 8.10 1.91
CA CYS A 122 -11.49 9.27 1.86
C CYS A 122 -11.96 9.72 3.25
N LYS A 123 -12.22 8.77 4.17
CA LYS A 123 -12.64 9.06 5.55
C LYS A 123 -11.52 9.75 6.33
N GLU A 124 -10.28 9.33 6.16
CA GLU A 124 -9.13 9.88 6.89
C GLU A 124 -8.75 11.29 6.43
N ASN A 125 -8.91 11.59 5.15
CA ASN A 125 -8.46 12.86 4.58
C ASN A 125 -9.55 13.94 4.50
N GLU A 126 -10.69 13.73 5.18
CA GLU A 126 -11.89 14.61 5.13
C GLU A 126 -12.29 15.02 3.70
N TYR A 127 -11.99 14.17 2.71
CA TYR A 127 -12.37 14.45 1.34
C TYR A 127 -13.89 14.42 1.29
N GLU A 128 -14.49 15.59 1.08
CA GLU A 128 -15.92 15.69 0.84
C GLU A 128 -16.28 14.66 -0.23
N GLN A 129 -17.35 13.92 0.01
CA GLN A 129 -17.97 12.92 -0.87
C GLN A 129 -18.28 13.41 -2.32
N ARG A 130 -17.83 14.61 -2.71
CA ARG A 130 -18.03 15.28 -4.00
C ARG A 130 -17.35 14.59 -5.17
N ARG A 131 -16.42 13.65 -4.96
CA ARG A 131 -15.82 12.81 -6.04
C ARG A 131 -16.00 11.31 -5.78
N LYS A 132 -17.22 10.89 -5.46
CA LYS A 132 -17.58 9.48 -5.23
C LYS A 132 -17.26 8.53 -6.39
N ASN A 133 -17.03 9.04 -7.60
CA ASN A 133 -17.01 8.21 -8.80
C ASN A 133 -15.67 8.21 -9.54
N GLY A 134 -14.63 8.90 -9.04
CA GLY A 134 -13.34 8.92 -9.74
C GLY A 134 -12.24 9.71 -9.06
N MET A 135 -11.02 9.59 -9.59
CA MET A 135 -9.81 10.25 -9.12
C MET A 135 -9.06 10.91 -10.27
N THR A 136 -8.40 12.01 -9.96
CA THR A 136 -7.34 12.60 -10.79
C THR A 136 -6.02 11.84 -10.60
N PHE A 137 -5.04 12.05 -11.49
CA PHE A 137 -3.72 11.45 -11.33
C PHE A 137 -3.06 11.79 -9.99
N ASP A 138 -3.09 13.05 -9.58
CA ASP A 138 -2.54 13.49 -8.28
C ASP A 138 -3.23 12.86 -7.07
N GLU A 139 -4.54 12.61 -7.16
CA GLU A 139 -5.28 11.89 -6.11
C GLU A 139 -4.89 10.41 -6.09
N ALA A 140 -4.76 9.79 -7.25
CA ALA A 140 -4.39 8.38 -7.37
C ALA A 140 -2.96 8.12 -6.84
N VAL A 141 -2.01 9.03 -7.11
CA VAL A 141 -0.65 8.96 -6.54
C VAL A 141 -0.66 9.12 -5.02
N ARG A 142 -1.48 10.03 -4.49
CA ARG A 142 -1.61 10.22 -3.04
C ARG A 142 -2.26 9.02 -2.36
N PHE A 143 -3.28 8.45 -2.98
CA PHE A 143 -3.92 7.21 -2.54
C PHE A 143 -2.90 6.07 -2.46
N LEU A 144 -2.13 5.81 -3.53
CA LEU A 144 -1.12 4.75 -3.52
C LEU A 144 -0.02 4.96 -2.47
N LYS A 145 0.34 6.22 -2.17
CA LYS A 145 1.30 6.53 -1.10
C LYS A 145 0.71 6.32 0.30
N ALA A 146 -0.59 6.52 0.48
CA ALA A 146 -1.27 6.29 1.75
C ALA A 146 -1.48 4.79 2.04
N MET A 147 -1.57 3.97 0.99
CA MET A 147 -1.61 2.50 1.11
C MET A 147 -0.26 1.87 1.49
N GLN A 148 0.83 2.66 1.51
CA GLN A 148 2.15 2.19 1.89
C GLN A 148 2.38 2.35 3.38
#